data_AF-A0A0G2I2A4-F1
#
_entry.id   AF-A0A0G2I2A4-F1
#
_cell.length_a   1.000
_cell.length_b   1.000
_cell.length_c   1.000
_cell.angle_alpha   90.00
_cell.angle_beta   90.00
_cell.angle_gamma   90.00
#
_symmetry.space_group_name_H-M   'P 1'
#
loop_
_entity.id
_entity.type
_entity.pdbx_description
1 polymer ?
#
loop_
_entity_poly.entity_id
_entity_poly.type
_entity_poly.pdbx_seq_one_letter_code
_entity_poly.pdbx_strand_id
1 'polypeptide(L)'
;MEPWNGRETSDITYTDSDGVFTSLLIDKGYLRAEIWAGRRPKYYLEVKSMASTWETPFYMSKFQYERMQNTSHGESSSEDLDSIYVILRVFNVGQDSAGMKVYVDPDFMRERRELSFPAETWSVVPGPRFGDPER
;
A
#
# COMPACT_ATOMS: atom_id res chain seq x y z
N MET A 1 -7.81 30.42 -2.30
CA MET A 1 -8.12 28.98 -2.28
C MET A 1 -8.60 28.67 -0.88
N GLU A 2 -9.78 28.06 -0.76
CA GLU A 2 -10.24 27.53 0.53
C GLU A 2 -9.35 26.35 0.94
N PRO A 3 -9.06 26.16 2.25
CA PRO A 3 -8.33 25.00 2.73
C PRO A 3 -9.08 23.71 2.35
N TRP A 4 -8.38 22.79 1.72
CA TRP A 4 -8.93 21.47 1.42
C TRP A 4 -9.06 20.67 2.73
N ASN A 5 -10.30 20.49 3.20
CA ASN A 5 -10.63 19.71 4.39
C ASN A 5 -10.90 18.22 4.08
N GLY A 6 -10.47 17.75 2.90
CA GLY A 6 -10.64 16.35 2.52
C GLY A 6 -9.67 15.45 3.29
N ARG A 7 -10.09 14.21 3.56
CA ARG A 7 -9.19 13.20 4.12
C ARG A 7 -8.31 12.70 2.98
N GLU A 8 -7.00 12.89 3.09
CA GLU A 8 -6.02 12.34 2.15
C GLU A 8 -6.25 10.83 2.02
N THR A 9 -6.64 10.38 0.82
CA THR A 9 -7.11 9.02 0.59
C THR A 9 -6.02 8.11 0.01
N SER A 10 -5.32 8.59 -1.01
CA SER A 10 -4.16 8.00 -1.68
C SER A 10 -3.62 9.07 -2.62
N ASP A 11 -2.36 8.97 -3.04
CA ASP A 11 -1.77 9.95 -3.97
C ASP A 11 -2.57 10.04 -5.27
N ILE A 12 -3.01 8.89 -5.80
CA ILE A 12 -3.84 8.81 -7.00
C ILE A 12 -4.99 7.83 -6.73
N THR A 13 -6.19 8.20 -7.18
CA THR A 13 -7.35 7.33 -7.23
C THR A 13 -7.77 7.14 -8.68
N TYR A 14 -7.96 5.90 -9.12
CA TYR A 14 -8.32 5.58 -10.50
C TYR A 14 -9.48 4.59 -10.54
N THR A 15 -10.61 4.99 -11.12
CA THR A 15 -11.75 4.09 -11.35
C THR A 15 -11.56 3.42 -12.70
N ASP A 16 -11.39 2.09 -12.72
CA ASP A 16 -11.15 1.36 -13.97
C ASP A 16 -12.45 1.06 -14.73
N SER A 17 -13.09 2.12 -15.24
CA SER A 17 -14.42 2.05 -15.84
C SER A 17 -14.54 1.07 -17.00
N ASP A 18 -13.45 0.82 -17.73
CA ASP A 18 -13.40 -0.08 -18.88
C ASP A 18 -12.79 -1.45 -18.55
N GLY A 19 -12.22 -1.63 -17.35
CA GLY A 19 -11.54 -2.87 -16.94
C GLY A 19 -10.16 -3.08 -17.58
N VAL A 20 -9.66 -2.09 -18.33
CA VAL A 20 -8.41 -2.20 -19.10
C VAL A 20 -7.21 -2.31 -18.16
N PHE A 21 -7.21 -1.55 -17.06
CA PHE A 21 -6.12 -1.61 -16.11
C PHE A 21 -6.10 -2.94 -15.34
N THR A 22 -7.28 -3.45 -14.97
CA THR A 22 -7.43 -4.77 -14.37
C THR A 22 -6.94 -5.86 -15.31
N SER A 23 -7.33 -5.83 -16.60
CA SER A 23 -6.83 -6.77 -17.61
C SER A 23 -5.30 -6.71 -17.74
N LEU A 24 -4.72 -5.51 -17.77
CA LEU A 24 -3.26 -5.35 -17.82
C LEU A 24 -2.57 -5.97 -16.60
N LEU A 25 -3.12 -5.78 -15.40
CA LEU A 25 -2.55 -6.35 -14.17
C LEU A 25 -2.68 -7.88 -14.14
N ILE A 26 -3.76 -8.44 -14.72
CA ILE A 26 -3.89 -9.89 -14.91
C ILE A 26 -2.83 -10.40 -15.89
N ASP A 27 -2.69 -9.76 -17.06
CA ASP A 27 -1.73 -10.16 -18.10
C ASP A 27 -0.28 -10.14 -17.60
N LYS A 28 0.03 -9.25 -16.65
CA LYS A 28 1.35 -9.14 -16.02
C LYS A 28 1.53 -10.05 -14.81
N GLY A 29 0.52 -10.82 -14.43
CA GLY A 29 0.56 -11.78 -13.33
C GLY A 29 0.44 -11.13 -11.94
N TYR A 30 0.03 -9.87 -11.84
CA TYR A 30 -0.24 -9.22 -10.56
C TYR A 30 -1.58 -9.61 -9.96
N LEU A 31 -2.58 -9.86 -10.81
CA LEU A 31 -3.92 -10.27 -10.39
C LEU A 31 -4.27 -11.64 -10.97
N ARG A 32 -5.01 -12.42 -10.19
CA ARG A 32 -5.52 -13.72 -10.60
C ARG A 32 -6.73 -13.55 -11.50
N ALA A 33 -6.68 -14.13 -12.70
CA ALA A 33 -7.77 -14.05 -13.67
C ALA A 33 -9.06 -14.65 -13.11
N GLU A 34 -8.97 -15.75 -12.33
CA GLU A 34 -10.13 -16.44 -11.76
C GLU A 34 -10.97 -15.54 -10.82
N ILE A 35 -10.35 -14.51 -10.24
CA ILE A 35 -10.98 -13.60 -9.26
C ILE A 35 -11.37 -12.28 -9.94
N TRP A 36 -10.47 -11.72 -10.75
CA TRP A 36 -10.55 -10.34 -11.23
C TRP A 36 -10.99 -10.18 -12.69
N ALA A 37 -11.07 -11.25 -13.49
CA ALA A 37 -11.46 -11.13 -14.89
C ALA A 37 -12.86 -10.50 -15.05
N GLY A 38 -12.94 -9.47 -15.89
CA GLY A 38 -14.18 -8.72 -16.16
C GLY A 38 -14.59 -7.72 -15.06
N ARG A 39 -13.87 -7.67 -13.92
CA ARG A 39 -14.13 -6.69 -12.87
C ARG A 39 -13.56 -5.31 -13.24
N ARG A 40 -14.10 -4.29 -12.57
CA ARG A 40 -13.84 -2.86 -12.82
C ARG A 40 -13.65 -2.10 -11.50
N PRO A 41 -12.65 -2.46 -10.70
CA PRO A 41 -12.48 -1.91 -9.37
C PRO A 41 -11.94 -0.48 -9.39
N LYS A 42 -12.05 0.17 -8.24
CA LYS A 42 -11.40 1.43 -7.94
C LYS A 42 -10.01 1.19 -7.35
N TYR A 43 -8.98 1.73 -7.98
CA TYR A 43 -7.61 1.64 -7.54
C TYR A 43 -7.23 2.81 -6.64
N TYR A 44 -6.62 2.51 -5.49
CA TYR A 44 -5.91 3.45 -4.63
C TYR A 44 -4.42 3.26 -4.86
N LEU A 45 -3.81 4.18 -5.58
CA LEU A 45 -2.39 4.13 -5.95
C LEU A 45 -1.61 5.06 -5.01
N GLU A 46 -0.66 4.49 -4.29
CA GLU A 46 0.25 5.17 -3.36
C GLU A 46 1.66 5.19 -3.95
N VAL A 47 2.29 6.36 -4.04
CA VAL A 47 3.63 6.52 -4.62
C VAL A 47 4.66 6.68 -3.51
N LYS A 48 5.65 5.79 -3.48
CA LYS A 48 6.79 5.88 -2.55
C LYS A 48 8.06 6.10 -3.36
N SER A 49 8.52 7.35 -3.39
CA SER A 49 9.70 7.78 -4.13
C SER A 49 10.93 7.90 -3.22
N MET A 50 12.05 7.31 -3.63
CA MET A 50 13.29 7.32 -2.85
C MET A 50 14.51 7.56 -3.76
N ALA A 51 15.49 8.32 -3.27
CA ALA A 51 16.77 8.50 -3.94
C ALA A 51 17.68 7.26 -3.86
N SER A 52 17.40 6.37 -2.89
CA SER A 52 18.13 5.13 -2.67
C SER A 52 17.54 3.95 -3.45
N THR A 53 18.15 2.77 -3.28
CA THR A 53 17.77 1.53 -3.97
C THR A 53 16.44 0.97 -3.48
N TRP A 54 15.90 -0.01 -4.22
CA TRP A 54 14.66 -0.71 -3.90
C TRP A 54 14.75 -1.59 -2.63
N GLU A 55 15.91 -1.76 -2.00
CA GLU A 55 16.04 -2.55 -0.77
C GLU A 55 15.83 -1.68 0.49
N THR A 56 15.98 -0.36 0.38
CA THR A 56 15.84 0.54 1.53
C THR A 56 14.40 0.51 2.08
N PRO A 57 14.15 0.36 3.38
CA PRO A 57 12.78 0.44 3.90
C PRO A 57 12.13 1.79 3.54
N PHE A 58 10.85 1.76 3.16
CA PHE A 58 10.04 2.98 2.99
C PHE A 58 8.99 3.06 4.10
N TYR A 59 8.62 4.30 4.44
CA TYR A 59 7.64 4.55 5.49
C TYR A 59 6.23 4.60 4.94
N MET A 60 5.30 4.09 5.72
CA MET A 60 3.87 4.15 5.48
C MET A 60 3.22 4.77 6.70
N SER A 61 2.29 5.70 6.51
CA SER A 61 1.55 6.27 7.65
C SER A 61 0.56 5.25 8.20
N LYS A 62 0.17 5.39 9.46
CA LYS A 62 -0.88 4.56 10.07
C LYS A 62 -2.17 4.53 9.24
N PHE A 63 -2.59 5.66 8.66
CA PHE A 63 -3.80 5.72 7.84
C PHE A 63 -3.66 4.98 6.51
N GLN A 64 -2.48 5.00 5.90
CA GLN A 64 -2.19 4.23 4.69
C GLN A 64 -2.19 2.72 5.00
N TYR A 65 -1.61 2.35 6.15
CA TYR A 65 -1.60 0.97 6.62
C TYR A 65 -3.01 0.45 6.91
N GLU A 66 -3.83 1.19 7.65
CA GLU A 66 -5.23 0.85 7.91
C GLU A 66 -6.05 0.70 6.62
N ARG A 67 -5.83 1.59 5.65
CA ARG A 67 -6.52 1.51 4.34
C ARG A 67 -6.12 0.27 3.55
N MET A 68 -4.82 -0.01 3.49
CA MET A 68 -4.31 -1.22 2.85
C MET A 68 -4.99 -2.46 3.42
N GLN A 69 -5.14 -2.56 4.76
CA GLN A 69 -5.84 -3.68 5.40
C GLN A 69 -7.34 -3.74 5.04
N ASN A 70 -8.03 -2.60 5.00
CA ASN A 70 -9.47 -2.54 4.68
C ASN A 70 -9.80 -2.78 3.20
N THR A 71 -8.81 -2.73 2.31
CA THR A 71 -8.97 -2.96 0.86
C THR A 71 -8.31 -4.27 0.42
N SER A 72 -7.79 -5.06 1.37
CA SER A 72 -7.23 -6.38 1.11
C SER A 72 -8.32 -7.38 0.79
N HIS A 73 -8.13 -8.17 -0.26
CA HIS A 73 -9.10 -9.20 -0.67
C HIS A 73 -8.56 -10.62 -0.51
N GLY A 74 -7.27 -10.77 -0.23
CA GLY A 74 -6.64 -12.05 0.04
C GLY A 74 -6.84 -13.08 -1.09
N GLU A 75 -7.07 -14.34 -0.71
CA GLU A 75 -7.52 -15.38 -1.66
C GLU A 75 -9.03 -15.40 -1.87
N SER A 76 -9.78 -14.51 -1.20
CA SER A 76 -11.23 -14.55 -1.17
C SER A 76 -11.84 -14.10 -2.49
N SER A 77 -12.87 -14.81 -2.93
CA SER A 77 -13.77 -14.39 -4.01
C SER A 77 -15.03 -13.70 -3.46
N SER A 78 -14.91 -12.96 -2.35
CA SER A 78 -16.06 -12.28 -1.74
C SER A 78 -16.72 -11.33 -2.76
N GLU A 79 -18.01 -11.06 -2.56
CA GLU A 79 -18.77 -10.24 -3.52
C GLU A 79 -18.31 -8.76 -3.52
N ASP A 80 -17.60 -8.33 -2.48
CA ASP A 80 -17.13 -6.94 -2.25
C ASP A 80 -15.78 -6.60 -2.90
N LEU A 81 -15.45 -7.16 -4.07
CA LEU A 81 -14.24 -6.82 -4.83
C LEU A 81 -14.43 -5.51 -5.63
N ASP A 82 -14.56 -4.39 -4.92
CA ASP A 82 -14.86 -3.08 -5.51
C ASP A 82 -13.63 -2.17 -5.65
N SER A 83 -12.52 -2.52 -4.98
CA SER A 83 -11.35 -1.65 -4.90
C SER A 83 -10.05 -2.42 -4.67
N ILE A 84 -8.91 -1.84 -5.08
CA ILE A 84 -7.57 -2.45 -4.90
C ILE A 84 -6.59 -1.37 -4.43
N TYR A 85 -5.82 -1.67 -3.39
CA TYR A 85 -4.71 -0.82 -2.94
C TYR A 85 -3.41 -1.25 -3.61
N VAL A 86 -2.65 -0.29 -4.15
CA VAL A 86 -1.41 -0.52 -4.89
C VAL A 86 -0.34 0.45 -4.44
N ILE A 87 0.88 -0.04 -4.21
CA ILE A 87 2.05 0.81 -3.97
C ILE A 87 2.92 0.81 -5.22
N LEU A 88 3.15 2.01 -5.75
CA LEU A 88 4.12 2.32 -6.79
C LEU A 88 5.40 2.79 -6.12
N ARG A 89 6.39 1.90 -6.02
CA ARG A 89 7.67 2.21 -5.42
C ARG A 89 8.67 2.65 -6.48
N VAL A 90 9.05 3.92 -6.46
CA VAL A 90 10.04 4.51 -7.36
C VAL A 90 11.36 4.67 -6.60
N PHE A 91 12.44 4.15 -7.16
CA PHE A 91 13.76 4.13 -6.51
C PHE A 91 14.84 4.65 -7.45
N ASN A 92 15.99 5.00 -6.88
CA ASN A 92 17.09 5.69 -7.58
C ASN A 92 16.65 7.03 -8.22
N VAL A 93 15.69 7.72 -7.61
CA VAL A 93 15.25 9.04 -8.08
C VAL A 93 16.40 10.03 -8.00
N GLY A 94 16.68 10.73 -9.10
CA GLY A 94 17.80 11.68 -9.21
C GLY A 94 19.14 11.04 -9.61
N GLN A 95 19.17 9.74 -9.90
CA GLN A 95 20.29 9.07 -10.55
C GLN A 95 20.07 8.94 -12.07
N ASP A 96 21.08 8.46 -12.81
CA ASP A 96 21.05 8.30 -14.27
C ASP A 96 19.87 7.46 -14.77
N SER A 97 19.38 6.51 -13.97
CA SER A 97 18.18 5.73 -14.25
C SER A 97 17.36 5.47 -12.99
N ALA A 98 16.10 5.90 -13.00
CA ALA A 98 15.12 5.52 -11.99
C ALA A 98 14.49 4.16 -12.32
N GLY A 99 14.13 3.41 -11.28
CA GLY A 99 13.41 2.14 -11.40
C GLY A 99 12.07 2.16 -10.67
N MET A 100 11.19 1.20 -10.98
CA MET A 100 9.90 1.06 -10.32
C MET A 100 9.60 -0.40 -9.94
N LYS A 101 9.01 -0.60 -8.75
CA LYS A 101 8.33 -1.82 -8.34
C LYS A 101 6.86 -1.51 -8.08
N VAL A 102 6.00 -2.47 -8.40
CA VAL A 102 4.55 -2.38 -8.17
C VAL A 102 4.17 -3.48 -7.19
N TYR A 103 3.53 -3.10 -6.09
CA TYR A 103 3.00 -4.01 -5.08
C TYR A 103 1.47 -3.91 -5.11
N VAL A 104 0.82 -4.93 -5.66
CA VAL A 104 -0.65 -5.01 -5.77
C VAL A 104 -1.17 -5.85 -4.61
N ASP A 105 -2.17 -5.32 -3.90
CA ASP A 105 -2.66 -5.88 -2.63
C ASP A 105 -1.51 -6.13 -1.61
N PRO A 106 -0.86 -5.04 -1.14
CA PRO A 106 0.30 -5.16 -0.27
C PRO A 106 0.00 -5.79 1.10
N ASP A 107 -1.27 -5.82 1.55
CA ASP A 107 -1.65 -6.55 2.75
C ASP A 107 -1.65 -8.06 2.50
N PHE A 108 -2.18 -8.51 1.37
CA PHE A 108 -2.09 -9.93 1.02
C PHE A 108 -0.64 -10.37 0.80
N MET A 109 0.18 -9.50 0.20
CA MET A 109 1.64 -9.73 0.12
C MET A 109 2.29 -9.83 1.51
N ARG A 110 1.83 -9.04 2.50
CA ARG A 110 2.26 -9.14 3.91
C ARG A 110 1.88 -10.51 4.50
N GLU A 111 0.65 -10.97 4.30
CA GLU A 111 0.19 -12.28 4.79
C GLU A 111 1.02 -13.43 4.21
N ARG A 112 1.40 -13.32 2.93
CA ARG A 112 2.28 -14.26 2.22
C ARG A 112 3.76 -14.12 2.54
N ARG A 113 4.13 -13.18 3.42
CA ARG A 113 5.52 -12.86 3.82
C ARG A 113 6.40 -12.36 2.67
N GLU A 114 5.79 -11.80 1.62
CA GLU A 114 6.49 -11.15 0.50
C GLU A 114 6.89 -9.71 0.86
N LEU A 115 6.11 -9.07 1.73
CA LEU A 115 6.42 -7.78 2.34
C LEU A 115 6.47 -7.90 3.87
N SER A 116 7.43 -7.20 4.48
CA SER A 116 7.56 -7.12 5.94
C SER A 116 7.18 -5.74 6.42
N PHE A 117 6.22 -5.69 7.34
CA PHE A 117 5.74 -4.47 7.99
C PHE A 117 6.14 -4.56 9.47
N PRO A 118 7.36 -4.13 9.85
CA PRO A 118 7.76 -4.14 11.24
C PRO A 118 6.83 -3.23 12.04
N ALA A 119 6.39 -3.70 13.21
CA ALA A 119 5.51 -2.93 14.08
C ALA A 119 6.16 -1.58 14.44
N GLU A 120 5.38 -0.50 14.38
CA GLU A 120 5.80 0.77 14.96
C GLU A 120 6.05 0.54 16.46
N THR A 121 7.30 0.66 16.89
CA THR A 121 7.65 0.57 18.30
C THR A 121 7.18 1.85 19.00
N TRP A 122 5.96 1.85 19.50
CA TRP A 122 5.52 2.82 20.50
C TRP A 122 6.12 2.39 21.84
N SER A 123 7.20 3.03 22.26
CA SER A 123 7.79 2.79 23.58
C SER A 123 6.99 3.53 24.65
N VAL A 124 6.33 2.80 25.53
CA VAL A 124 5.73 3.33 26.77
C VAL A 124 6.78 3.22 27.86
N VAL A 125 7.22 4.36 28.40
CA VAL A 125 8.03 4.40 29.62
C VAL A 125 7.19 4.90 30.80
N PRO A 126 7.34 4.32 32.00
CA PRO A 126 6.67 4.83 33.19
C PRO A 126 7.07 6.29 33.46
N GLY A 127 6.08 7.14 33.79
CA GLY A 127 6.37 8.50 34.24
C GLY A 127 6.89 8.54 35.68
N PRO A 128 7.42 9.69 36.16
CA PRO A 128 8.09 9.82 37.48
C PRO A 128 7.28 9.34 38.70
N ARG A 129 5.96 9.18 38.56
CA ARG A 129 5.07 8.64 39.61
C ARG A 129 5.17 7.13 39.83
N PHE A 130 5.84 6.41 38.94
CA PHE A 130 5.99 4.95 39.00
C PHE A 130 7.37 4.48 39.48
N GLY A 131 8.23 5.41 39.91
CA GLY A 131 9.61 5.12 40.34
C GLY A 131 10.60 5.14 39.17
N ASP A 132 11.84 5.49 39.47
CA ASP A 132 12.95 5.48 38.52
C ASP A 132 13.33 4.02 38.22
N PRO A 133 13.30 3.54 36.96
CA PRO A 133 13.58 2.14 36.66
C PRO A 133 15.04 1.72 36.92
N GLU A 134 15.93 2.65 37.29
CA GLU A 134 17.34 2.39 37.62
C GLU A 134 17.67 2.45 39.13
N ARG A 135 16.68 2.32 40.04
CA ARG A 135 16.92 2.15 41.48
C ARG A 135 16.40 0.84 42.06
#